data_AF-A0A0L9U143-F1
#
_entry.id   AF-A0A0L9U143-F1
#
_cell.length_a   1.000
_cell.length_b   1.000
_cell.length_c   1.000
_cell.angle_alpha   90.00
_cell.angle_beta   90.00
_cell.angle_gamma   90.00
#
_symmetry.space_group_name_H-M   'P 1'
#
loop_
_entity.id
_entity.type
_entity.pdbx_description
1 polymer ?
#
loop_
_entity_poly.entity_id
_entity_poly.type
_entity_poly.pdbx_seq_one_letter_code
_entity_poly.pdbx_strand_id
1 'polypeptide(L)' 'MLRIRYKVVIPLKKIKSMNQTENMQKPRQKYIEIVTEDNFEFWLMGVLKYHKTFQYLQEAVSQA' A
#
# COMPACT_ATOMS: atom_id res chain seq x y z
N MET A 1 11.38 -12.85 25.75
CA MET A 1 10.67 -11.84 24.94
C MET A 1 9.80 -12.59 23.92
N LEU A 2 8.46 -12.51 24.01
CA LEU A 2 7.55 -13.20 23.09
C LEU A 2 7.54 -12.46 21.74
N ARG A 3 7.81 -13.19 20.65
CA ARG A 3 7.80 -12.63 19.30
C ARG A 3 6.39 -12.75 18.72
N ILE A 4 5.59 -11.70 18.88
CA ILE A 4 4.22 -11.64 18.35
C ILE A 4 4.28 -11.25 16.87
N ARG A 5 3.61 -12.02 16.02
CA ARG A 5 3.47 -11.71 14.59
C ARG A 5 2.21 -10.87 14.38
N TYR A 6 2.39 -9.63 13.95
CA TYR A 6 1.28 -8.77 13.54
C TYR A 6 0.91 -9.09 12.10
N LYS A 7 -0.39 -9.25 11.85
CA LYS A 7 -0.95 -9.43 10.51
C LYS A 7 -2.06 -8.40 10.32
N VAL A 8 -1.99 -7.67 9.21
CA VAL A 8 -3.05 -6.78 8.74
C VAL A 8 -3.72 -7.43 7.54
N VAL A 9 -5.05 -7.37 7.48
CA VAL A 9 -5.85 -7.82 6.33
C VAL A 9 -6.76 -6.67 5.93
N ILE A 10 -6.61 -6.18 4.70
CA ILE A 10 -7.43 -5.11 4.15
C ILE A 10 -8.34 -5.74 3.08
N PRO A 11 -9.67 -5.76 3.27
CA PRO A 11 -10.57 -6.20 2.22
C PRO A 11 -10.47 -5.26 1.02
N LEU A 12 -10.34 -5.82 -0.19
CA LEU A 12 -10.17 -5.01 -1.42
C LEU A 12 -11.33 -4.04 -1.63
N LYS A 13 -12.57 -4.47 -1.33
CA LYS A 13 -13.79 -3.65 -1.37
C LYS A 13 -13.83 -2.48 -0.38
N LYS A 14 -12.90 -2.45 0.58
CA LYS A 14 -12.77 -1.38 1.57
C LYS A 14 -11.63 -0.42 1.23
N ILE A 15 -10.91 -0.65 0.12
CA ILE A 15 -9.90 0.28 -0.36
C ILE A 15 -10.63 1.41 -1.09
N LYS A 16 -10.48 2.62 -0.56
CA LYS A 16 -11.04 3.85 -1.11
C LYS A 16 -10.14 4.41 -2.21
N SER A 17 -8.84 4.43 -1.96
CA SER A 17 -7.86 4.91 -2.94
C SER A 17 -6.48 4.32 -2.68
N MET A 18 -5.66 4.36 -3.73
CA MET A 18 -4.23 4.03 -3.63
C MET A 18 -3.42 5.10 -4.35
N ASN A 19 -2.43 5.65 -3.67
CA ASN A 19 -1.60 6.73 -4.21
C ASN A 19 -0.14 6.30 -4.30
N GLN A 20 0.53 6.83 -5.31
CA GLN A 20 1.97 6.75 -5.46
C GLN A 20 2.61 8.01 -4.87
N THR A 21 3.57 7.83 -3.97
CA THR A 21 4.30 8.96 -3.38
C THR A 21 5.79 8.72 -3.50
N GLU A 22 6.51 9.76 -3.92
CA GLU A 22 7.97 9.77 -3.91
C GLU A 22 8.44 10.82 -2.90
N ASN A 23 9.41 10.46 -2.07
CA ASN A 23 10.01 11.44 -1.16
C ASN A 23 10.85 12.43 -1.98
N MET A 24 10.45 13.71 -1.98
CA MET A 24 11.16 14.78 -2.71
C MET A 24 12.64 14.92 -2.30
N GLN A 25 12.98 14.65 -1.04
CA GLN A 25 14.36 14.69 -0.54
C GLN A 25 15.11 13.37 -0.79
N LYS A 26 14.38 12.26 -0.96
CA LYS A 26 14.95 10.92 -1.16
C LYS A 26 14.21 10.19 -2.29
N PRO A 27 14.51 10.48 -3.57
CA PRO A 27 13.79 9.92 -4.72
C PRO A 27 13.80 8.39 -4.81
N ARG A 28 14.77 7.75 -4.14
CA ARG A 28 14.84 6.28 -4.02
C ARG A 28 13.81 5.70 -3.06
N GLN A 29 13.22 6.52 -2.20
CA GLN A 29 12.15 6.13 -1.28
C GLN A 29 10.80 6.38 -1.95
N LYS A 30 10.27 5.30 -2.52
CA LYS A 30 8.93 5.26 -3.10
C LYS A 30 7.98 4.54 -2.16
N TYR A 31 6.79 5.08 -2.04
CA TYR A 31 5.76 4.63 -1.10
C TYR A 31 4.46 4.41 -1.84
N ILE A 32 3.78 3.32 -1.49
CA ILE A 32 2.40 3.11 -1.91
C ILE A 32 1.55 3.36 -0.68
N GLU A 33 0.67 4.36 -0.79
CA GLU A 33 -0.35 4.65 0.20
C GLU A 33 -1.62 3.90 -0.18
N ILE A 34 -2.26 3.27 0.80
CA ILE A 34 -3.58 2.67 0.68
C ILE A 34 -4.47 3.35 1.72
N VAL A 35 -5.53 4.00 1.25
CA VAL A 35 -6.55 4.61 2.10
C VAL A 35 -7.79 3.75 2.06
N THR A 36 -8.31 3.39 3.23
CA THR A 36 -9.57 2.64 3.34
C THR A 36 -10.78 3.54 3.49
N GLU A 37 -11.97 3.00 3.28
CA GLU A 37 -13.26 3.72 3.42
C GLU A 37 -13.51 4.27 4.84
N ASP A 38 -12.92 3.64 5.86
CA ASP A 38 -12.91 4.07 7.27
C ASP A 38 -11.72 4.98 7.61
N ASN A 39 -11.03 5.51 6.59
CA ASN A 39 -9.93 6.47 6.69
C ASN A 39 -8.69 5.95 7.42
N PHE A 40 -8.44 4.64 7.44
CA PHE A 40 -7.11 4.14 7.80
C PHE A 40 -6.15 4.30 6.63
N GLU A 41 -4.93 4.71 6.95
CA GLU A 41 -3.83 4.87 6.00
C GLU A 41 -2.79 3.78 6.23
N PHE A 42 -2.50 3.01 5.18
CA PHE A 42 -1.47 1.99 5.18
C PHE A 42 -0.36 2.34 4.19
N TRP A 43 0.87 2.44 4.71
CA TRP A 43 2.04 2.83 3.94
C TRP A 43 2.92 1.61 3.66
N LEU A 44 3.00 1.22 2.38
CA LEU A 44 3.90 0.16 1.93
C LEU A 44 5.23 0.79 1.48
N MET A 45 6.25 0.60 2.31
CA MET A 45 7.62 1.07 2.07
C MET A 45 8.51 -0.08 1.59
N GLY A 46 9.59 0.25 0.87
CA GLY A 46 10.63 -0.74 0.52
C GLY A 46 10.24 -1.70 -0.61
N VAL A 47 9.25 -1.34 -1.42
CA VAL A 47 8.81 -2.13 -2.58
C VAL A 47 9.89 -2.10 -3.67
N LEU A 48 10.47 -3.26 -3.98
CA LEU A 48 11.54 -3.37 -5.00
C LEU A 48 11.05 -3.05 -6.42
N LYS A 49 9.93 -3.64 -6.84
CA LYS A 49 9.33 -3.45 -8.17
C LYS A 49 8.14 -2.49 -8.12
N TYR A 50 8.37 -1.31 -7.55
CA TYR A 50 7.35 -0.30 -7.23
C TYR A 50 6.23 -0.14 -8.26
N HIS A 51 6.57 0.17 -9.52
CA HIS A 51 5.58 0.43 -10.57
C HIS A 51 4.72 -0.80 -10.89
N LYS A 52 5.34 -1.96 -11.04
CA LYS A 52 4.61 -3.22 -11.31
C LYS A 52 3.73 -3.61 -10.14
N THR A 53 4.22 -3.48 -8.91
CA THR A 53 3.44 -3.77 -7.70
C THR A 53 2.20 -2.88 -7.62
N PHE A 54 2.34 -1.59 -7.90
CA PHE A 54 1.21 -0.66 -7.90
C PHE A 54 0.17 -1.03 -8.97
N GLN A 55 0.61 -1.36 -10.20
CA GLN A 55 -0.29 -1.83 -11.27
C GLN A 55 -1.09 -3.07 -10.85
N TYR A 56 -0.42 -4.08 -10.29
CA TYR A 56 -1.11 -5.29 -9.81
C TYR A 56 -2.10 -5.02 -8.67
N LEU A 57 -1.77 -4.10 -7.77
CA LEU A 57 -2.71 -3.70 -6.71
C LEU A 57 -3.95 -3.02 -7.30
N GLN A 58 -3.77 -2.12 -8.27
CA GLN A 58 -4.89 -1.46 -8.96
C GLN A 58 -5.78 -2.46 -9.69
N GLU A 59 -5.18 -3.43 -10.41
CA GLU A 59 -5.92 -4.51 -11.07
C GLU A 59 -6.68 -5.39 -10.08
N ALA A 60 -6.09 -5.72 -8.94
CA ALA A 60 -6.76 -6.53 -7.92
C ALA A 60 -7.95 -5.79 -7.31
N VAL A 61 -7.81 -4.49 -7.04
CA VAL A 61 -8.89 -3.66 -6.49
C VAL A 61 -10.00 -3.45 -7.52
N SER A 62 -9.67 -3.29 -8.80
CA SER A 62 -10.68 -3.12 -9.85
C SER A 62 -11.48 -4.39 -10.16
N GLN A 63 -10.94 -5.57 -9.85
CA GLN A 63 -11.60 -6.86 -10.02
C GLN A 63 -12.40 -7.33 -8.78
N ALA A 64 -12.41 -6.57 -7.69
CA ALA A 64 -12.99 -6.95 -6.40
C ALA A 64 -14.48 -6.56 -6.27
#